data_AF-A0A7C1I549-F1
#
_entry.id   AF-A0A7C1I549-F1
#
_cell.length_a   1.000
_cell.length_b   1.000
_cell.length_c   1.000
_cell.angle_alpha   90.00
_cell.angle_beta   90.00
_cell.angle_gamma   90.00
#
_symmetry.space_group_name_H-M   'P 1'
#
loop_
_entity.id
_entity.type
_entity.pdbx_description
1 polymer ?
#
loop_
_entity_poly.entity_id
_entity_poly.type
_entity_poly.pdbx_seq_one_letter_code
_entity_poly.pdbx_strand_id
1 'polypeptide(L)'
;MMEAAWKEMQAWVELAALAASNPPPAPRIRYYRSPSAFRRAGALTPPGLSFDYRLSPFMGCEQCDPEKNPCCFEHYNPWWTRGEIRVKTNTVALLRETLGSGAAHGPILVDGFDNLRTERETGILRECLAVLAHSPNRVHIQTHRLDLLVEYLPLLEPLRARLCVWVSIADDLAFPREMVLALADAGISVVLHVLLFPFINDGEEDLAGIRRFAAEHRLGLAFTWLRLQHAGPQRDAVLRWIEKKYGPGVAEQYPVLYPASIPAGKFGRAPSRPLPPHSSPP
;
A
#
# COMPACT_ATOMS: atom_id res chain seq x y z
N MET A 1 16.76 -21.63 -0.96
CA MET A 1 16.04 -20.43 -0.46
C MET A 1 14.60 -20.38 -0.96
N MET A 2 14.31 -20.50 -2.27
CA MET A 2 12.91 -20.60 -2.76
C MET A 2 12.07 -21.72 -2.12
N GLU A 3 12.65 -22.90 -1.89
CA GLU A 3 11.94 -24.02 -1.25
C GLU A 3 11.56 -23.72 0.22
N ALA A 4 12.36 -22.93 0.93
CA ALA A 4 12.07 -22.52 2.31
C ALA A 4 10.95 -21.48 2.37
N ALA A 5 10.99 -20.45 1.51
CA ALA A 5 9.92 -19.47 1.38
C ALA A 5 8.59 -20.11 0.93
N TRP A 6 8.65 -21.11 0.05
CA TRP A 6 7.47 -21.88 -0.36
C TRP A 6 6.89 -22.71 0.79
N LYS A 7 7.75 -23.40 1.57
CA LYS A 7 7.33 -24.15 2.76
C LYS A 7 6.76 -23.25 3.84
N GLU A 8 7.31 -22.06 4.03
CA GLU A 8 6.75 -21.07 4.95
C GLU A 8 5.39 -20.53 4.46
N MET A 9 5.25 -20.23 3.16
CA MET A 9 3.97 -19.86 2.57
C MET A 9 2.92 -20.97 2.77
N GLN A 10 3.29 -22.23 2.53
CA GLN A 10 2.41 -23.38 2.77
C GLN A 10 2.07 -23.51 4.25
N ALA A 11 3.04 -23.39 5.15
CA ALA A 11 2.80 -23.42 6.59
C ALA A 11 1.89 -22.28 7.07
N TRP A 12 2.00 -21.07 6.51
CA TRP A 12 1.09 -19.96 6.80
C TRP A 12 -0.32 -20.20 6.25
N VAL A 13 -0.44 -20.78 5.05
CA VAL A 13 -1.73 -21.17 4.48
C VAL A 13 -2.39 -22.27 5.32
N GLU A 14 -1.62 -23.26 5.76
CA GLU A 14 -2.06 -24.36 6.63
C GLU A 14 -2.42 -23.86 8.03
N LEU A 15 -1.62 -22.98 8.63
CA LEU A 15 -1.91 -22.33 9.92
C LEU A 15 -3.15 -21.43 9.82
N ALA A 16 -3.32 -20.68 8.73
CA ALA A 16 -4.52 -19.89 8.48
C ALA A 16 -5.76 -20.77 8.25
N ALA A 17 -5.59 -21.95 7.64
CA ALA A 17 -6.65 -22.95 7.49
C ALA A 17 -7.00 -23.65 8.81
N LEU A 18 -6.00 -23.92 9.66
CA LEU A 18 -6.17 -24.52 10.99
C LEU A 18 -6.77 -23.53 12.01
N ALA A 19 -6.47 -22.23 11.89
CA ALA A 19 -7.08 -21.17 12.69
C ALA A 19 -8.52 -20.83 12.28
N ALA A 20 -9.02 -21.38 11.16
CA ALA A 20 -10.35 -21.10 10.63
C ALA A 20 -11.43 -21.98 11.27
N SER A 21 -11.71 -21.78 12.55
CA SER A 21 -12.99 -22.20 13.14
C SER A 21 -14.16 -21.29 12.72
N ASN A 22 -13.84 -20.09 12.20
CA ASN A 22 -14.73 -19.16 11.50
C ASN A 22 -13.87 -18.21 10.64
N PRO A 23 -13.58 -18.51 9.36
CA PRO A 23 -12.88 -17.56 8.51
C PRO A 23 -13.73 -16.28 8.39
N PRO A 24 -13.11 -15.08 8.40
CA PRO A 24 -13.87 -13.86 8.15
C PRO A 24 -14.63 -14.00 6.82
N PRO A 25 -15.86 -13.49 6.73
CA PRO A 25 -16.66 -13.63 5.52
C PRO A 25 -15.89 -13.08 4.32
N ALA A 26 -16.02 -13.75 3.19
CA ALA A 26 -15.42 -13.34 1.93
C ALA A 26 -15.71 -11.84 1.68
N PRO A 27 -14.72 -11.05 1.26
CA PRO A 27 -14.99 -9.66 0.92
C PRO A 27 -16.02 -9.61 -0.22
N ARG A 28 -16.95 -8.67 -0.14
CA ARG A 28 -17.90 -8.43 -1.23
C ARG A 28 -17.18 -7.68 -2.35
N ILE A 29 -16.94 -8.35 -3.47
CA ILE A 29 -16.29 -7.73 -4.63
C ILE A 29 -17.32 -6.91 -5.43
N ARG A 30 -16.97 -5.68 -5.79
CA ARG A 30 -17.79 -4.82 -6.66
C ARG A 30 -16.96 -4.27 -7.82
N TYR A 31 -17.48 -4.42 -9.02
CA TYR A 31 -16.82 -3.94 -10.24
C TYR A 31 -17.32 -2.55 -10.63
N TYR A 32 -16.42 -1.65 -11.02
CA TYR A 32 -16.77 -0.33 -11.54
C TYR A 32 -15.65 0.27 -12.39
N ARG A 33 -15.95 1.33 -13.15
CA ARG A 33 -14.94 2.10 -13.89
C ARG A 33 -14.57 3.36 -13.12
N SER A 34 -13.29 3.75 -13.13
CA SER A 34 -12.84 4.99 -12.49
C SER A 34 -11.61 5.57 -13.17
N PRO A 35 -11.53 6.90 -13.36
CA PRO A 35 -10.29 7.55 -13.80
C PRO A 35 -9.19 7.46 -12.74
N SER A 36 -9.51 7.13 -11.49
CA SER A 36 -8.52 6.94 -10.43
C SER A 36 -7.75 5.62 -10.53
N ALA A 37 -8.08 4.75 -11.49
CA ALA A 37 -7.39 3.49 -11.70
C ALA A 37 -5.92 3.68 -12.06
N PHE A 38 -5.63 4.68 -12.89
CA PHE A 38 -4.27 5.14 -13.19
C PHE A 38 -4.28 6.67 -13.29
N ARG A 39 -3.47 7.36 -12.48
CA ARG A 39 -3.48 8.82 -12.37
C ARG A 39 -2.12 9.39 -12.01
N ARG A 40 -1.92 10.69 -12.17
CA ARG A 40 -0.78 11.38 -11.54
C ARG A 40 -0.85 11.21 -10.02
N ALA A 41 0.29 10.93 -9.39
CA ALA A 41 0.35 10.84 -7.93
C ALA A 41 0.04 12.23 -7.32
N GLY A 42 -0.76 12.25 -6.24
CA GLY A 42 -1.15 13.47 -5.54
C GLY A 42 -0.30 13.75 -4.30
N ALA A 43 -0.65 14.82 -3.57
CA ALA A 43 0.09 15.42 -2.44
C ALA A 43 0.33 14.55 -1.19
N LEU A 44 0.03 13.25 -1.20
CA LEU A 44 0.25 12.35 -0.05
C LEU A 44 1.54 11.53 -0.14
N THR A 45 2.32 11.70 -1.19
CA THR A 45 3.61 11.04 -1.26
C THR A 45 4.66 11.88 -0.53
N PRO A 46 5.37 11.34 0.48
CA PRO A 46 6.46 12.06 1.15
C PRO A 46 7.44 12.66 0.12
N PRO A 47 8.03 13.84 0.36
CA PRO A 47 8.93 14.50 -0.61
C PRO A 47 10.14 13.67 -1.08
N GLY A 48 10.51 12.61 -0.35
CA GLY A 48 11.55 11.63 -0.74
C GLY A 48 11.04 10.42 -1.53
N LEU A 49 9.73 10.31 -1.72
CA LEU A 49 9.02 9.31 -2.52
C LEU A 49 8.37 10.04 -3.69
N SER A 50 9.15 10.52 -4.66
CA SER A 50 8.58 11.20 -5.84
C SER A 50 8.06 10.17 -6.84
N PHE A 51 6.84 9.68 -6.63
CA PHE A 51 6.11 8.97 -7.67
C PHE A 51 5.40 10.01 -8.54
N ASP A 52 5.48 9.86 -9.85
CA ASP A 52 4.77 10.75 -10.78
C ASP A 52 3.37 10.21 -11.07
N TYR A 53 3.23 8.87 -11.02
CA TYR A 53 2.00 8.17 -11.32
C TYR A 53 1.65 7.14 -10.24
N ARG A 54 0.35 6.86 -10.12
CA ARG A 54 -0.20 5.86 -9.21
C ARG A 54 -1.20 4.98 -9.94
N LEU A 55 -0.94 3.67 -9.90
CA LEU A 55 -1.77 2.59 -10.37
C LEU A 55 -2.47 1.95 -9.18
N SER A 56 -3.78 2.14 -9.07
CA SER A 56 -4.58 1.65 -7.95
C SER A 56 -5.76 0.83 -8.50
N PRO A 57 -5.59 -0.47 -8.83
CA PRO A 57 -6.65 -1.30 -9.40
C PRO A 57 -7.82 -1.53 -8.44
N PHE A 58 -7.58 -1.43 -7.13
CA PHE A 58 -8.58 -1.65 -6.09
C PHE A 58 -8.91 -0.37 -5.30
N MET A 59 -10.05 -0.38 -4.64
CA MET A 59 -10.41 0.49 -3.52
C MET A 59 -10.90 -0.41 -2.38
N GLY A 60 -10.38 -0.19 -1.17
CA GLY A 60 -10.43 -1.14 -0.06
C GLY A 60 -9.31 -2.17 -0.13
N CYS A 61 -9.03 -2.80 1.02
CA CYS A 61 -8.18 -3.98 1.06
C CYS A 61 -8.70 -5.09 1.98
N GLU A 62 -8.23 -6.32 1.77
CA GLU A 62 -8.55 -7.49 2.61
C GLU A 62 -8.06 -7.35 4.06
N GLN A 63 -7.21 -6.36 4.33
CA GLN A 63 -6.70 -6.01 5.66
C GLN A 63 -7.35 -4.76 6.27
N CYS A 64 -8.42 -4.22 5.68
CA CYS A 64 -9.15 -3.07 6.23
C CYS A 64 -9.92 -3.45 7.51
N ASP A 65 -9.18 -3.53 8.62
CA ASP A 65 -9.70 -3.76 9.96
C ASP A 65 -9.43 -2.52 10.83
N PRO A 66 -10.46 -1.78 11.25
CA PRO A 66 -10.28 -0.55 12.01
C PRO A 66 -9.68 -0.77 13.41
N GLU A 67 -9.74 -1.99 13.96
CA GLU A 67 -9.13 -2.29 15.25
C GLU A 67 -7.62 -2.52 15.12
N LYS A 68 -7.20 -3.10 13.99
CA LYS A 68 -5.79 -3.43 13.72
C LYS A 68 -5.06 -2.31 12.96
N ASN A 69 -5.77 -1.58 12.10
CA ASN A 69 -5.21 -0.55 11.22
C ASN A 69 -6.10 0.71 11.20
N PRO A 70 -6.19 1.45 12.32
CA PRO A 70 -7.03 2.64 12.46
C PRO A 70 -6.57 3.82 11.59
N CYS A 71 -5.31 3.81 11.14
CA CYS A 71 -4.74 4.82 10.27
C CYS A 71 -5.07 4.60 8.79
N CYS A 72 -5.69 3.47 8.44
CA CYS A 72 -6.12 3.21 7.06
C CYS A 72 -7.10 4.28 6.56
N PHE A 73 -6.75 4.94 5.45
CA PHE A 73 -7.54 6.03 4.88
C PHE A 73 -8.91 5.56 4.35
N GLU A 74 -9.05 4.27 4.00
CA GLU A 74 -10.29 3.73 3.43
C GLU A 74 -11.46 3.82 4.43
N HIS A 75 -11.21 3.77 5.73
CA HIS A 75 -12.24 3.96 6.76
C HIS A 75 -12.91 5.35 6.71
N TYR A 76 -12.26 6.32 6.07
CA TYR A 76 -12.73 7.71 5.96
C TYR A 76 -13.06 8.09 4.51
N ASN A 77 -13.02 7.12 3.59
CA ASN A 77 -13.39 7.30 2.21
C ASN A 77 -14.92 7.16 2.07
N PRO A 78 -15.64 8.24 1.72
CA PRO A 78 -17.11 8.21 1.64
C PRO A 78 -17.64 7.30 0.53
N TRP A 79 -16.77 6.88 -0.40
CA TRP A 79 -17.13 5.96 -1.47
C TRP A 79 -16.84 4.51 -1.13
N TRP A 80 -16.30 4.18 0.04
CA TRP A 80 -16.02 2.80 0.42
C TRP A 80 -17.02 2.29 1.46
N THR A 81 -17.34 0.99 1.39
CA THR A 81 -18.19 0.30 2.37
C THR A 81 -17.35 -0.75 3.09
N ARG A 82 -17.50 -0.87 4.41
CA ARG A 82 -16.79 -1.91 5.18
C ARG A 82 -17.04 -3.32 4.61
N GLY A 83 -15.97 -4.08 4.43
CA GLY A 83 -16.01 -5.44 3.89
C GLY A 83 -16.19 -5.53 2.37
N GLU A 84 -16.23 -4.39 1.68
CA GLU A 84 -16.28 -4.32 0.21
C GLU A 84 -14.88 -4.09 -0.36
N ILE A 85 -14.55 -4.79 -1.45
CA ILE A 85 -13.39 -4.48 -2.28
C ILE A 85 -13.90 -4.10 -3.66
N ARG A 86 -13.58 -2.88 -4.11
CA ARG A 86 -14.00 -2.41 -5.42
C ARG A 86 -12.90 -2.56 -6.44
N VAL A 87 -13.15 -3.31 -7.50
CA VAL A 87 -12.23 -3.58 -8.60
C VAL A 87 -12.52 -2.60 -9.73
N LYS A 88 -11.49 -1.84 -10.14
CA LYS A 88 -11.57 -0.87 -11.23
C LYS A 88 -11.35 -1.57 -12.57
N THR A 89 -12.42 -1.90 -13.28
CA THR A 89 -12.36 -2.75 -14.48
C THR A 89 -11.64 -2.13 -15.67
N ASN A 90 -11.49 -0.80 -15.69
CA ASN A 90 -10.78 -0.07 -16.75
C ASN A 90 -9.27 0.10 -16.50
N THR A 91 -8.70 -0.53 -15.47
CA THR A 91 -7.31 -0.31 -15.06
C THR A 91 -6.31 -0.66 -16.16
N VAL A 92 -6.38 -1.88 -16.69
CA VAL A 92 -5.43 -2.37 -17.72
C VAL A 92 -5.56 -1.54 -19.00
N ALA A 93 -6.78 -1.20 -19.41
CA ALA A 93 -7.03 -0.38 -20.59
C ALA A 93 -6.43 1.03 -20.45
N LEU A 94 -6.68 1.72 -19.32
CA LEU A 94 -6.10 3.05 -19.08
C LEU A 94 -4.58 3.02 -18.99
N LEU A 95 -4.01 1.99 -18.38
CA LEU A 95 -2.57 1.82 -18.28
C LEU A 95 -1.94 1.67 -19.67
N ARG A 96 -2.49 0.80 -20.52
CA ARG A 96 -2.03 0.61 -21.91
C ARG A 96 -2.13 1.89 -22.73
N GLU A 97 -3.27 2.57 -22.66
CA GLU A 97 -3.52 3.83 -23.38
C GLU A 97 -2.51 4.90 -22.96
N THR A 98 -2.34 5.10 -21.65
CA THR A 98 -1.49 6.18 -21.14
C THR A 98 -0.01 5.92 -21.42
N LEU A 99 0.47 4.69 -21.19
CA LEU A 99 1.86 4.34 -21.48
C LEU A 99 2.14 4.29 -22.99
N GLY A 100 1.20 3.77 -23.79
CA GLY A 100 1.31 3.69 -25.25
C GLY A 100 1.32 5.05 -25.95
N SER A 101 0.65 6.06 -25.37
CA SER A 101 0.71 7.44 -25.87
C SER A 101 2.05 8.14 -25.65
N GLY A 102 2.92 7.60 -24.79
CA GLY A 102 4.14 8.26 -24.34
C GLY A 102 3.91 9.41 -23.35
N ALA A 103 2.67 9.73 -22.97
CA ALA A 103 2.39 10.86 -22.07
C ALA A 103 2.83 10.66 -20.62
N ALA A 104 3.13 9.42 -20.21
CA ALA A 104 3.54 9.07 -18.85
C ALA A 104 5.03 8.75 -18.74
N HIS A 105 5.79 9.74 -18.30
CA HIS A 105 7.21 9.60 -17.98
C HIS A 105 7.42 9.75 -16.48
N GLY A 106 8.13 8.80 -15.87
CA GLY A 106 8.49 8.86 -14.46
C GLY A 106 8.09 7.61 -13.65
N PRO A 107 8.39 7.58 -12.34
CA PRO A 107 8.13 6.43 -11.50
C PRO A 107 6.63 6.19 -11.26
N ILE A 108 6.22 4.93 -11.32
CA ILE A 108 4.85 4.47 -11.11
C ILE A 108 4.77 3.71 -9.78
N LEU A 109 3.95 4.19 -8.85
CA LEU A 109 3.55 3.43 -7.67
C LEU A 109 2.39 2.51 -8.02
N VAL A 110 2.49 1.23 -7.67
CA VAL A 110 1.45 0.22 -7.81
C VAL A 110 0.98 -0.20 -6.42
N ASP A 111 -0.32 -0.01 -6.18
CA ASP A 111 -0.99 -0.46 -4.95
C ASP A 111 -1.74 -1.77 -5.20
N GLY A 112 -2.13 -2.44 -4.12
CA GLY A 112 -3.18 -3.47 -4.17
C GLY A 112 -2.71 -4.89 -3.92
N PHE A 113 -1.41 -5.11 -3.71
CA PHE A 113 -0.85 -6.44 -3.40
C PHE A 113 -1.32 -7.02 -2.06
N ASP A 114 -1.99 -6.21 -1.23
CA ASP A 114 -2.65 -6.67 -0.01
C ASP A 114 -3.99 -7.43 -0.28
N ASN A 115 -4.46 -7.46 -1.54
CA ASN A 115 -5.73 -8.10 -1.96
C ASN A 115 -5.53 -9.49 -2.58
N LEU A 116 -4.96 -10.42 -1.80
CA LEU A 116 -4.58 -11.76 -2.26
C LEU A 116 -5.74 -12.53 -2.90
N ARG A 117 -6.87 -12.65 -2.20
CA ARG A 117 -8.01 -13.45 -2.70
C ARG A 117 -8.65 -12.80 -3.91
N THR A 118 -8.84 -11.48 -3.86
CA THR A 118 -9.46 -10.70 -4.94
C THR A 118 -8.59 -10.71 -6.19
N GLU A 119 -7.26 -10.61 -6.05
CA GLU A 119 -6.36 -10.72 -7.20
C GLU A 119 -6.38 -12.12 -7.80
N ARG A 120 -6.41 -13.18 -7.00
CA ARG A 120 -6.53 -14.56 -7.53
C ARG A 120 -7.84 -14.79 -8.30
N GLU A 121 -8.92 -14.09 -7.93
CA GLU A 121 -10.19 -14.14 -8.65
C GLU A 121 -10.18 -13.28 -9.93
N THR A 122 -9.53 -12.10 -9.90
CA THR A 122 -9.68 -11.09 -10.96
C THR A 122 -8.50 -11.00 -11.93
N GLY A 123 -7.28 -11.35 -11.50
CA GLY A 123 -6.05 -11.29 -12.30
C GLY A 123 -5.62 -9.88 -12.74
N ILE A 124 -6.18 -8.82 -12.15
CA ILE A 124 -6.00 -7.46 -12.66
C ILE A 124 -4.59 -6.92 -12.41
N LEU A 125 -3.95 -7.24 -11.28
CA LEU A 125 -2.55 -6.88 -11.03
C LEU A 125 -1.63 -7.65 -11.97
N ARG A 126 -1.89 -8.96 -12.17
CA ARG A 126 -1.13 -9.78 -13.12
C ARG A 126 -1.13 -9.17 -14.52
N GLU A 127 -2.30 -8.76 -15.02
CA GLU A 127 -2.40 -8.09 -16.31
C GLU A 127 -1.70 -6.72 -16.33
N CYS A 128 -1.79 -5.96 -15.24
CA CYS A 128 -1.08 -4.69 -15.11
C CYS A 128 0.45 -4.88 -15.14
N LEU A 129 0.97 -5.87 -14.43
CA LEU A 129 2.40 -6.20 -14.42
C LEU A 129 2.89 -6.60 -15.82
N ALA A 130 2.09 -7.37 -16.57
CA ALA A 130 2.40 -7.71 -17.95
C ALA A 130 2.50 -6.47 -18.86
N VAL A 131 1.63 -5.47 -18.67
CA VAL A 131 1.75 -4.19 -19.38
C VAL A 131 2.99 -3.42 -18.94
N LEU A 132 3.23 -3.35 -17.63
CA LEU A 132 4.40 -2.66 -17.09
C LEU A 132 5.72 -3.29 -17.54
N ALA A 133 5.76 -4.60 -17.79
CA ALA A 133 6.94 -5.34 -18.26
C ALA A 133 7.58 -4.74 -19.52
N HIS A 134 6.77 -4.13 -20.37
CA HIS A 134 7.20 -3.51 -21.63
C HIS A 134 7.41 -1.99 -21.55
N SER A 135 7.18 -1.38 -20.38
CA SER A 135 7.35 0.06 -20.18
C SER A 135 8.76 0.39 -19.67
N PRO A 136 9.35 1.55 -20.04
CA PRO A 136 10.64 1.97 -19.48
C PRO A 136 10.53 2.56 -18.07
N ASN A 137 9.32 2.79 -17.56
CA ASN A 137 9.10 3.48 -16.29
C ASN A 137 9.61 2.64 -15.11
N ARG A 138 10.19 3.32 -14.11
CA ARG A 138 10.47 2.69 -12.80
C ARG A 138 9.16 2.30 -12.13
N VAL A 139 9.13 1.10 -11.56
CA VAL A 139 7.95 0.56 -10.89
C VAL A 139 8.26 0.45 -9.40
N HIS A 140 7.36 0.98 -8.60
CA HIS A 140 7.39 0.88 -7.15
C HIS A 140 6.15 0.13 -6.71
N ILE A 141 6.30 -0.87 -5.85
CA ILE A 141 5.16 -1.59 -5.25
C ILE A 141 5.19 -1.29 -3.76
N GLN A 142 4.08 -0.84 -3.19
CA GLN A 142 3.95 -0.68 -1.74
C GLN A 142 2.95 -1.68 -1.19
N THR A 143 3.35 -2.45 -0.17
CA THR A 143 2.50 -3.51 0.38
C THR A 143 2.92 -3.90 1.80
N HIS A 144 1.99 -4.50 2.53
CA HIS A 144 2.24 -5.17 3.81
C HIS A 144 2.32 -6.70 3.64
N ARG A 145 1.71 -7.25 2.58
CA ARG A 145 1.71 -8.68 2.25
C ARG A 145 2.61 -9.01 1.08
N LEU A 146 3.43 -10.04 1.23
CA LEU A 146 4.38 -10.45 0.18
C LEU A 146 3.93 -11.68 -0.60
N ASP A 147 2.83 -12.32 -0.20
CA ASP A 147 2.35 -13.58 -0.79
C ASP A 147 2.23 -13.49 -2.32
N LEU A 148 1.53 -12.45 -2.82
CA LEU A 148 1.35 -12.23 -4.26
C LEU A 148 2.67 -11.92 -4.97
N LEU A 149 3.58 -11.19 -4.31
CA LEU A 149 4.86 -10.83 -4.91
C LEU A 149 5.77 -12.05 -5.08
N VAL A 150 5.80 -12.93 -4.08
CA VAL A 150 6.52 -14.21 -4.15
C VAL A 150 5.89 -15.11 -5.20
N GLU A 151 4.55 -15.22 -5.23
CA GLU A 151 3.81 -15.96 -6.27
C GLU A 151 4.14 -15.44 -7.67
N TYR A 152 4.32 -14.11 -7.81
CA TYR A 152 4.52 -13.44 -9.09
C TYR A 152 5.99 -13.20 -9.45
N LEU A 153 6.96 -13.75 -8.73
CA LEU A 153 8.38 -13.62 -9.04
C LEU A 153 8.71 -13.81 -10.54
N PRO A 154 8.21 -14.84 -11.24
CA PRO A 154 8.45 -15.00 -12.68
C PRO A 154 7.93 -13.85 -13.54
N LEU A 155 6.81 -13.22 -13.14
CA LEU A 155 6.23 -12.06 -13.83
C LEU A 155 6.99 -10.75 -13.53
N LEU A 156 7.71 -10.71 -12.41
CA LEU A 156 8.52 -9.56 -12.00
C LEU A 156 9.91 -9.55 -12.64
N GLU A 157 10.40 -10.68 -13.16
CA GLU A 157 11.73 -10.79 -13.77
C GLU A 157 12.00 -9.73 -14.86
N PRO A 158 11.08 -9.45 -15.82
CA PRO A 158 11.30 -8.39 -16.82
C PRO A 158 11.36 -6.97 -16.23
N LEU A 159 10.83 -6.78 -15.02
CA LEU A 159 10.81 -5.51 -14.29
C LEU A 159 12.02 -5.34 -13.37
N ARG A 160 12.75 -6.41 -13.07
CA ARG A 160 13.68 -6.50 -11.93
C ARG A 160 14.59 -5.28 -11.78
N ALA A 161 15.27 -4.88 -12.86
CA ALA A 161 16.26 -3.80 -12.83
C ALA A 161 15.67 -2.41 -12.53
N ARG A 162 14.35 -2.25 -12.61
CA ARG A 162 13.62 -0.99 -12.40
C ARG A 162 12.47 -1.14 -11.40
N LEU A 163 12.41 -2.27 -10.71
CA LEU A 163 11.40 -2.57 -9.71
C LEU A 163 11.97 -2.33 -8.31
N CYS A 164 11.21 -1.58 -7.51
CA CYS A 164 11.46 -1.42 -6.09
C CYS A 164 10.23 -1.81 -5.27
N VAL A 165 10.38 -2.73 -4.33
CA VAL A 165 9.30 -3.15 -3.42
C VAL A 165 9.49 -2.46 -2.06
N TRP A 166 8.47 -1.76 -1.61
CA TRP A 166 8.38 -1.07 -0.32
C TRP A 166 7.52 -1.91 0.61
N VAL A 167 8.17 -2.52 1.59
CA VAL A 167 7.51 -3.39 2.57
C VAL A 167 7.24 -2.57 3.81
N SER A 168 5.97 -2.24 4.03
CA SER A 168 5.54 -1.51 5.22
C SER A 168 5.70 -2.38 6.46
N ILE A 169 6.46 -1.90 7.44
CA ILE A 169 6.64 -2.54 8.75
C ILE A 169 6.07 -1.65 9.85
N ALA A 170 5.24 -2.24 10.72
CA ALA A 170 4.42 -1.48 11.66
C ALA A 170 4.90 -1.52 13.12
N ASP A 171 5.65 -2.55 13.54
CA ASP A 171 6.41 -2.66 14.80
C ASP A 171 7.20 -4.00 14.80
N ASP A 172 8.13 -4.21 15.76
CA ASP A 172 8.74 -5.47 16.25
C ASP A 172 9.42 -6.50 15.30
N LEU A 173 9.80 -6.14 14.07
CA LEU A 173 10.43 -7.06 13.10
C LEU A 173 9.57 -8.31 12.75
N ALA A 174 8.30 -8.39 13.18
CA ALA A 174 7.39 -9.49 12.83
C ALA A 174 6.83 -9.35 11.40
N PHE A 175 7.67 -8.92 10.46
CA PHE A 175 7.37 -8.98 9.02
C PHE A 175 7.88 -10.31 8.44
N PRO A 176 7.33 -10.78 7.31
CA PRO A 176 7.71 -12.06 6.72
C PRO A 176 9.12 -12.02 6.12
N ARG A 177 10.15 -12.20 6.97
CA ARG A 177 11.57 -12.03 6.64
C ARG A 177 12.01 -12.90 5.47
N GLU A 178 11.67 -14.19 5.47
CA GLU A 178 12.08 -15.08 4.39
C GLU A 178 11.45 -14.68 3.04
N MET A 179 10.24 -14.12 3.04
CA MET A 179 9.64 -13.59 1.81
C MET A 179 10.34 -12.30 1.35
N VAL A 180 10.75 -11.44 2.28
CA VAL A 180 11.61 -10.27 1.97
C VAL A 180 12.92 -10.74 1.35
N LEU A 181 13.58 -11.73 1.96
CA LEU A 181 14.83 -12.29 1.46
C LEU A 181 14.66 -12.96 0.11
N ALA A 182 13.56 -13.69 -0.12
CA ALA A 182 13.27 -14.29 -1.41
C ALA A 182 13.15 -13.25 -2.54
N LEU A 183 12.56 -12.08 -2.27
CA LEU A 183 12.53 -10.98 -3.23
C LEU A 183 13.93 -10.39 -3.46
N ALA A 184 14.70 -10.17 -2.40
CA ALA A 184 16.05 -9.63 -2.48
C ALA A 184 17.01 -10.58 -3.23
N ASP A 185 16.95 -11.88 -2.95
CA ASP A 185 17.72 -12.94 -3.61
C ASP A 185 17.37 -13.08 -5.10
N ALA A 186 16.12 -12.78 -5.47
CA ALA A 186 15.70 -12.67 -6.86
C ALA A 186 16.26 -11.41 -7.56
N GLY A 187 17.02 -10.57 -6.84
CA GLY A 187 17.65 -9.35 -7.33
C GLY A 187 16.68 -8.15 -7.42
N ILE A 188 15.55 -8.21 -6.72
CA ILE A 188 14.60 -7.09 -6.64
C ILE A 188 15.09 -6.13 -5.54
N SER A 189 15.07 -4.82 -5.82
CA SER A 189 15.37 -3.80 -4.82
C SER A 189 14.26 -3.76 -3.77
N VAL A 190 14.54 -4.19 -2.55
CA VAL A 190 13.56 -4.14 -1.44
C VAL A 190 13.93 -3.02 -0.47
N VAL A 191 12.93 -2.24 -0.07
CA VAL A 191 13.03 -1.18 0.93
C VAL A 191 12.10 -1.51 2.08
N LEU A 192 12.64 -1.60 3.29
CA LEU A 192 11.84 -1.66 4.51
C LEU A 192 11.32 -0.26 4.81
N HIS A 193 9.99 -0.10 4.79
CA HIS A 193 9.32 1.17 5.04
C HIS A 193 8.76 1.18 6.45
N VAL A 194 9.44 1.88 7.35
CA VAL A 194 9.09 1.94 8.77
C VAL A 194 8.19 3.14 9.03
N LEU A 195 6.98 2.89 9.53
CA LEU A 195 6.10 3.94 10.02
C LEU A 195 6.47 4.27 11.47
N LEU A 196 7.04 5.46 11.68
CA LEU A 196 7.42 5.94 13.00
C LEU A 196 6.29 6.72 13.65
N PHE A 197 5.95 6.29 14.85
CA PHE A 197 5.09 6.92 15.82
C PHE A 197 5.98 7.47 16.94
N PRO A 198 6.16 8.80 17.05
CA PRO A 198 6.93 9.38 18.14
C PRO A 198 6.45 8.90 19.51
N PHE A 199 7.38 8.69 20.43
CA PHE A 199 7.15 8.19 21.81
C PHE A 199 6.63 6.75 21.89
N ILE A 200 6.55 6.04 20.77
CA ILE A 200 5.92 4.72 20.68
C ILE A 200 6.90 3.70 20.12
N ASN A 201 7.48 3.97 18.95
CA ASN A 201 8.41 3.05 18.27
C ASN A 201 9.61 3.78 17.66
N ASP A 202 10.01 4.89 18.28
CA ASP A 202 11.17 5.71 17.93
C ASP A 202 12.40 5.43 18.81
N GLY A 203 12.35 4.38 19.64
CA GLY A 203 13.47 3.93 20.46
C GLY A 203 14.65 3.41 19.63
N GLU A 204 15.87 3.82 19.99
CA GLU A 204 17.10 3.43 19.27
C GLU A 204 17.31 1.91 19.23
N GLU A 205 16.93 1.17 20.28
CA GLU A 205 17.12 -0.29 20.34
C GLU A 205 16.22 -1.04 19.33
N ASP A 206 14.95 -0.64 19.22
CA ASP A 206 13.98 -1.22 18.28
C ASP A 206 14.39 -0.95 16.83
N LEU A 207 14.81 0.29 16.55
CA LEU A 207 15.27 0.68 15.22
C LEU A 207 16.63 0.07 14.88
N ALA A 208 17.49 -0.20 15.86
CA ALA A 208 18.79 -0.84 15.63
C ALA A 208 18.62 -2.27 15.08
N GLY A 209 17.61 -3.01 15.52
CA GLY A 209 17.29 -4.33 14.99
C GLY A 209 16.95 -4.29 13.49
N ILE A 210 16.07 -3.36 13.09
CA ILE A 210 15.67 -3.16 11.69
C ILE A 210 16.87 -2.73 10.84
N ARG A 211 17.67 -1.79 11.34
CA ARG A 211 18.88 -1.31 10.65
C ARG A 211 19.91 -2.42 10.44
N ARG A 212 20.16 -3.24 11.45
CA ARG A 212 21.07 -4.39 11.34
C ARG A 212 20.60 -5.37 10.28
N PHE A 213 19.32 -5.77 10.33
CA PHE A 213 18.75 -6.68 9.34
C PHE A 213 18.83 -6.11 7.92
N ALA A 214 18.46 -4.83 7.74
CA ALA A 214 18.56 -4.17 6.44
C ALA A 214 20.01 -4.13 5.92
N ALA A 215 20.98 -3.81 6.78
CA ALA A 215 22.39 -3.76 6.40
C ALA A 215 22.95 -5.16 6.04
N GLU A 216 22.64 -6.18 6.84
CA GLU A 216 23.07 -7.57 6.63
C GLU A 216 22.62 -8.11 5.27
N HIS A 217 21.39 -7.77 4.85
CA HIS A 217 20.79 -8.26 3.62
C HIS A 217 20.75 -7.23 2.48
N ARG A 218 21.49 -6.11 2.62
CA ARG A 218 21.60 -5.03 1.61
C ARG A 218 20.24 -4.46 1.17
N LEU A 219 19.30 -4.39 2.10
CA LEU A 219 17.98 -3.82 1.87
C LEU A 219 18.03 -2.30 2.06
N GLY A 220 17.19 -1.59 1.31
CA GLY A 220 16.94 -0.18 1.58
C GLY A 220 16.14 0.01 2.86
N LEU A 221 16.25 1.19 3.45
CA LEU A 221 15.50 1.56 4.65
C LEU A 221 14.93 2.96 4.49
N ALA A 222 13.65 3.11 4.77
CA ALA A 222 12.97 4.40 4.72
C ALA A 222 12.11 4.58 5.96
N PHE A 223 12.35 5.68 6.68
CA PHE A 223 11.55 6.07 7.82
C PHE A 223 10.54 7.11 7.40
N THR A 224 9.27 6.88 7.72
CA THR A 224 8.22 7.88 7.54
C THR A 224 7.53 8.11 8.86
N TRP A 225 7.70 9.31 9.38
CA TRP A 225 6.88 9.83 10.47
C TRP A 225 5.43 9.86 10.02
N LEU A 226 4.53 9.22 10.77
CA LEU A 226 3.11 9.33 10.46
C LEU A 226 2.70 10.79 10.62
N ARG A 227 2.49 11.47 9.49
CA ARG A 227 2.05 12.86 9.48
C ARG A 227 0.58 12.89 9.87
N LEU A 228 0.31 13.10 11.16
CA LEU A 228 -1.00 13.50 11.65
C LEU A 228 -1.33 14.96 11.31
N GLN A 229 -0.57 15.63 10.44
CA GLN A 229 -0.57 17.07 10.15
C GLN A 229 -1.93 17.68 9.76
N HIS A 230 -2.94 16.84 9.58
CA HIS A 230 -4.26 17.20 9.11
C HIS A 230 -5.35 16.96 10.16
N ALA A 231 -6.14 18.00 10.48
CA ALA A 231 -7.34 17.84 11.29
C ALA A 231 -8.39 17.01 10.55
N GLY A 232 -9.03 16.05 11.22
CA GLY A 232 -10.14 15.28 10.66
C GLY A 232 -10.37 13.91 11.33
N PRO A 233 -11.42 13.20 10.94
CA PRO A 233 -11.84 11.95 11.59
C PRO A 233 -10.75 10.87 11.64
N GLN A 234 -9.89 10.81 10.61
CA GLN A 234 -8.74 9.90 10.56
C GLN A 234 -7.73 10.21 11.66
N ARG A 235 -7.35 11.48 11.83
CA ARG A 235 -6.44 11.90 12.90
C ARG A 235 -6.99 11.54 14.26
N ASP A 236 -8.26 11.87 14.51
CA ASP A 236 -8.88 11.65 15.82
C ASP A 236 -8.96 10.17 16.17
N ALA A 237 -9.24 9.31 15.19
CA ALA A 237 -9.25 7.87 15.37
C ALA A 237 -7.85 7.30 15.64
N VAL A 238 -6.82 7.79 14.94
CA VAL A 238 -5.43 7.38 15.21
C VAL A 238 -5.01 7.80 16.62
N LEU A 239 -5.31 9.04 17.03
CA LEU A 239 -5.02 9.51 18.40
C LEU A 239 -5.74 8.68 19.46
N ARG A 240 -7.03 8.35 19.25
CA ARG A 240 -7.77 7.46 20.17
C ARG A 240 -7.17 6.05 20.24
N TRP A 241 -6.70 5.51 19.12
CA TRP A 241 -6.05 4.22 19.12
C TRP A 241 -4.69 4.25 19.82
N ILE A 242 -3.90 5.31 19.61
CA ILE A 242 -2.64 5.53 20.31
C ILE A 242 -2.89 5.54 21.82
N GLU A 243 -3.84 6.34 22.28
CA GLU A 243 -4.22 6.44 23.70
C GLU A 243 -4.67 5.08 24.26
N LYS A 244 -5.51 4.35 23.50
CA LYS A 244 -6.00 3.04 23.91
C LYS A 244 -4.88 1.99 24.01
N LYS A 245 -3.92 2.01 23.08
CA LYS A 245 -2.89 0.97 22.95
C LYS A 245 -1.67 1.23 23.86
N TYR A 246 -1.25 2.49 24.00
CA TYR A 246 -0.01 2.85 24.68
C TYR A 246 -0.24 3.57 26.02
N GLY A 247 -1.50 3.87 26.36
CA GLY A 247 -1.92 4.33 27.67
C GLY A 247 -2.26 5.82 27.73
N PRO A 248 -2.80 6.27 28.88
CA PRO A 248 -3.26 7.64 29.05
C PRO A 248 -2.15 8.70 28.90
N GLY A 249 -2.45 9.81 28.24
CA GLY A 249 -1.57 10.96 28.08
C GLY A 249 -0.56 10.84 26.93
N VAL A 250 -0.48 9.71 26.24
CA VAL A 250 0.42 9.54 25.09
C VAL A 250 -0.06 10.37 23.90
N ALA A 251 -1.37 10.39 23.63
CA ALA A 251 -1.93 11.14 22.52
C ALA A 251 -1.82 12.67 22.73
N GLU A 252 -1.71 13.15 23.98
CA GLU A 252 -1.60 14.57 24.31
C GLU A 252 -0.28 15.21 23.85
N GLN A 253 0.75 14.39 23.60
CA GLN A 253 2.05 14.85 23.12
C GLN A 253 2.05 15.11 21.60
N TYR A 254 1.13 14.47 20.86
CA TYR A 254 1.06 14.57 19.40
C TYR A 254 0.62 15.95 18.86
N PRO A 255 -0.33 16.68 19.47
CA PRO A 255 -0.67 18.04 19.08
C PRO A 255 0.50 19.02 19.08
N VAL A 256 1.48 18.86 19.97
CA VAL A 256 2.68 19.70 20.03
C VAL A 256 3.60 19.43 18.84
N LEU A 257 3.84 18.15 18.53
CA LEU A 257 4.69 17.74 17.41
C LEU A 257 4.04 17.97 16.03
N TYR A 258 2.72 17.78 15.96
CA TYR A 258 1.95 17.86 14.72
C TYR A 258 0.72 18.74 14.94
N PRO A 259 0.87 20.08 14.94
CA PRO A 259 -0.27 20.97 15.10
C PRO A 259 -1.28 20.76 13.98
N ALA A 260 -2.57 20.74 14.33
CA ALA A 260 -3.68 20.46 13.40
C ALA A 260 -4.10 21.69 12.57
N SER A 261 -3.17 22.61 12.31
CA SER A 261 -3.46 23.94 11.73
C SER A 261 -3.87 23.89 10.26
N ILE A 262 -3.66 22.76 9.58
CA ILE A 262 -4.07 22.55 8.20
C ILE A 262 -5.22 21.53 8.22
N PRO A 263 -6.45 21.89 7.81
CA PRO A 263 -7.51 20.92 7.62
C PRO A 263 -7.02 19.79 6.70
N ALA A 264 -7.38 18.54 6.97
CA ALA A 264 -7.17 17.49 5.97
C ALA A 264 -7.70 17.99 4.63
N GLY A 265 -6.80 18.11 3.65
CA GLY A 265 -7.21 18.37 2.28
C GLY A 265 -8.36 17.41 1.99
N LYS A 266 -9.49 17.95 1.52
CA LYS A 266 -10.76 17.23 1.38
C LYS A 266 -10.59 16.01 0.48
N PHE A 267 -10.17 14.88 1.03
CA PHE A 267 -10.18 13.60 0.36
C PHE A 267 -11.63 13.31 0.01
N GLY A 268 -11.93 13.49 -1.27
CA GLY A 268 -13.18 13.06 -1.83
C GLY A 268 -14.41 13.97 -1.70
N ARG A 269 -14.27 15.30 -1.68
CA ARG A 269 -15.42 16.11 -2.10
C ARG A 269 -15.63 15.93 -3.60
N ALA A 270 -16.81 15.43 -3.98
CA ALA A 270 -17.32 15.63 -5.33
C ALA A 270 -17.17 17.12 -5.70
N PRO A 271 -16.80 17.45 -6.95
CA PRO A 271 -16.77 18.84 -7.38
C PRO A 271 -18.13 19.46 -7.04
N SER A 272 -18.12 20.56 -6.30
CA SER A 272 -19.33 21.34 -5.97
C SER A 272 -19.82 22.15 -7.18
N ARG A 273 -19.38 21.78 -8.39
CA ARG A 273 -19.85 22.31 -9.65
C ARG A 273 -20.10 21.15 -10.60
N PRO A 274 -21.27 21.07 -11.25
CA PRO A 274 -21.39 20.28 -12.46
C PRO A 274 -20.30 20.74 -13.44
N LEU A 275 -19.59 19.79 -14.06
CA LEU A 275 -18.82 20.11 -15.25
C LEU A 275 -19.79 20.74 -16.27
N PRO A 276 -19.43 21.85 -16.93
CA PRO A 276 -20.26 22.38 -17.99
C PRO A 276 -20.45 21.29 -19.05
N PRO A 277 -21.65 21.15 -19.64
CA PRO A 277 -21.87 20.19 -20.70
C PRO A 277 -20.86 20.46 -21.80
N HIS A 278 -20.14 19.41 -22.20
CA HIS A 278 -19.25 19.44 -23.35
C HIS A 278 -20.01 20.01 -24.55
N SER A 279 -19.64 21.21 -24.98
CA SER A 279 -19.96 21.68 -26.32
C SER A 279 -19.19 20.80 -27.30
N SER A 280 -19.92 20.02 -28.08
CA SER A 280 -19.39 19.32 -29.25
C SER A 280 -18.64 20.32 -30.14
N PRO A 281 -17.46 19.98 -30.67
CA PRO A 281 -16.76 20.85 -31.59
C PRO A 281 -17.48 20.88 -32.96
N PRO A 282 -17.35 21.97 -33.73
CA PRO A 282 -17.85 22.07 -35.10
C PRO A 282 -17.12 21.10 -36.06
#